data_AF-A0A1W9GBP9-F1
#
_entry.id   AF-A0A1W9GBP9-F1
#
_cell.length_a   1.000
_cell.length_b   1.000
_cell.length_c   1.000
_cell.angle_alpha   90.00
_cell.angle_beta   90.00
_cell.angle_gamma   90.00
#
_symmetry.space_group_name_H-M   'P 1'
#
loop_
_entity.id
_entity.type
_entity.pdbx_description
1 polymer ?
#
loop_
_entity_poly.entity_id
_entity_poly.type
_entity_poly.pdbx_seq_one_letter_code
_entity_poly.pdbx_strand_id
1 'polypeptide(L)'
;MKSCQAAGERFFRVYHKHCVKPDKDTLFNLLNSTHGLNDKVRKATGGHFFGCNEFIALKALRNLFHHEVELVNEVRIIPVEKLPLLSTDSPFLCLVPRDLVLQSFAQLERKRRVHEEGIIRSTLKWYGNVVNINPCLFNFAVHVFEKLKTLGVQVGGDEYAEFQASYEFEDETGHSHFIAGDIICHAGSVEQVLAVAFENVI
;
A
#
# COMPACT_ATOMS: atom_id res chain seq x y z
N MET A 1 25.62 -2.88 0.47
CA MET A 1 25.07 -1.54 0.18
C MET A 1 24.47 -1.41 -1.21
N LYS A 2 25.23 -1.66 -2.30
CA LYS A 2 24.73 -1.55 -3.70
C LYS A 2 23.41 -2.29 -3.99
N SER A 3 23.22 -3.48 -3.44
CA SER A 3 21.98 -4.25 -3.61
C SER A 3 20.77 -3.67 -2.88
N CYS A 4 20.99 -2.90 -1.80
CA CYS A 4 19.95 -2.18 -1.07
C CYS A 4 19.53 -0.94 -1.85
N GLN A 5 20.51 -0.17 -2.33
CA GLN A 5 20.28 0.96 -3.24
C GLN A 5 19.43 0.55 -4.45
N ALA A 6 19.86 -0.46 -5.20
CA ALA A 6 19.12 -0.92 -6.39
C ALA A 6 17.69 -1.41 -6.06
N ALA A 7 17.47 -1.95 -4.85
CA ALA A 7 16.14 -2.33 -4.41
C ALA A 7 15.27 -1.13 -4.04
N GLY A 8 15.85 -0.07 -3.46
CA GLY A 8 15.19 1.21 -3.22
C GLY A 8 14.78 1.87 -4.54
N GLU A 9 15.71 1.99 -5.49
CA GLU A 9 15.44 2.54 -6.83
C GLU A 9 14.33 1.75 -7.55
N ARG A 10 14.35 0.41 -7.44
CA ARG A 10 13.27 -0.43 -7.97
C ARG A 10 11.93 -0.18 -7.27
N PHE A 11 11.93 -0.03 -5.95
CA PHE A 11 10.72 0.24 -5.19
C PHE A 11 10.07 1.54 -5.64
N PHE A 12 10.82 2.65 -5.66
CA PHE A 12 10.26 3.96 -6.07
C PHE A 12 9.80 3.99 -7.51
N ARG A 13 10.51 3.34 -8.44
CA ARG A 13 10.06 3.22 -9.83
C ARG A 13 8.72 2.49 -9.95
N VAL A 14 8.55 1.38 -9.22
CA VAL A 14 7.31 0.60 -9.27
C VAL A 14 6.18 1.31 -8.52
N TYR A 15 6.49 1.97 -7.41
CA TYR A 15 5.55 2.83 -6.67
C TYR A 15 5.03 3.96 -7.55
N HIS A 16 5.92 4.75 -8.17
CA HIS A 16 5.56 5.82 -9.08
C HIS A 16 4.67 5.33 -10.23
N LYS A 17 5.03 4.19 -10.85
CA LYS A 17 4.19 3.58 -11.90
C LYS A 17 2.79 3.25 -11.39
N HIS A 18 2.68 2.74 -10.17
CA HIS A 18 1.39 2.48 -9.53
C HIS A 18 0.62 3.78 -9.26
N CYS A 19 1.26 4.86 -8.82
CA CYS A 19 0.62 6.14 -8.61
C CYS A 19 0.07 6.76 -9.90
N VAL A 20 0.82 6.69 -11.00
CA VAL A 20 0.46 7.35 -12.27
C VAL A 20 -0.48 6.50 -13.12
N LYS A 21 -0.31 5.18 -13.14
CA LYS A 21 -1.10 4.27 -13.98
C LYS A 21 -1.43 2.98 -13.22
N PRO A 22 -2.28 3.07 -12.17
CA PRO A 22 -2.55 1.94 -11.30
C PRO A 22 -3.35 0.86 -12.05
N ASP A 23 -2.87 -0.36 -11.91
CA ASP A 23 -3.50 -1.59 -12.38
C ASP A 23 -3.05 -2.76 -11.49
N LYS A 24 -3.60 -3.96 -11.78
CA LYS A 24 -3.32 -5.18 -11.00
C LYS A 24 -1.84 -5.58 -11.07
N ASP A 25 -1.21 -5.39 -12.22
CA ASP A 25 0.20 -5.74 -12.43
C ASP A 25 1.13 -4.81 -11.65
N THR A 26 0.87 -3.50 -11.67
CA THR A 26 1.62 -2.51 -10.90
C THR A 26 1.46 -2.74 -9.41
N LEU A 27 0.25 -3.06 -8.93
CA LEU A 27 0.02 -3.46 -7.54
C LEU A 27 0.84 -4.70 -7.16
N PHE A 28 0.76 -5.77 -7.95
CA PHE A 28 1.48 -7.01 -7.67
C PHE A 28 3.00 -6.79 -7.68
N ASN A 29 3.50 -6.02 -8.64
CA ASN A 29 4.91 -5.64 -8.70
C ASN A 29 5.33 -4.81 -7.48
N LEU A 30 4.49 -3.89 -7.02
CA LEU A 30 4.75 -3.04 -5.87
C LEU A 30 4.87 -3.88 -4.60
N LEU A 31 3.89 -4.75 -4.35
CA LEU A 31 3.91 -5.70 -3.21
C LEU A 31 5.16 -6.58 -3.21
N ASN A 32 5.56 -7.11 -4.37
CA ASN A 32 6.78 -7.89 -4.49
C ASN A 32 8.05 -7.05 -4.26
N SER A 33 8.06 -5.79 -4.71
CA SER A 33 9.17 -4.86 -4.46
C SER A 33 9.31 -4.51 -2.98
N THR A 34 8.20 -4.34 -2.24
CA THR A 34 8.18 -4.15 -0.78
C THR A 34 8.88 -5.27 -0.05
N HIS A 35 8.54 -6.53 -0.37
CA HIS A 35 9.18 -7.67 0.28
C HIS A 35 10.67 -7.78 -0.08
N GLY A 36 10.99 -7.64 -1.37
CA GLY A 36 12.37 -7.69 -1.85
C GLY A 36 13.25 -6.61 -1.23
N LEU A 37 12.72 -5.39 -1.08
CA LEU A 37 13.40 -4.28 -0.44
C LEU A 37 13.73 -4.60 1.03
N ASN A 38 12.76 -5.07 1.81
CA ASN A 38 12.99 -5.45 3.21
C ASN A 38 14.12 -6.48 3.34
N ASP A 39 14.18 -7.47 2.45
CA ASP A 39 15.24 -8.46 2.44
C ASP A 39 16.62 -7.87 2.15
N LYS A 40 16.72 -6.90 1.23
CA LYS A 40 17.99 -6.23 0.92
C LYS A 40 18.42 -5.28 2.04
N VAL A 41 17.48 -4.54 2.63
CA VAL A 41 17.75 -3.68 3.81
C VAL A 41 18.27 -4.52 4.97
N ARG A 42 17.57 -5.60 5.32
CA ARG A 42 17.98 -6.52 6.39
C ARG A 42 19.38 -7.07 6.20
N LYS A 43 19.71 -7.51 4.98
CA LYS A 43 21.04 -8.04 4.67
C LYS A 43 22.13 -6.98 4.67
N ALA A 44 21.82 -5.74 4.30
CA ALA A 44 22.81 -4.69 4.13
C ALA A 44 23.08 -3.89 5.41
N THR A 45 22.08 -3.70 6.27
CA THR A 45 22.16 -2.79 7.43
C THR A 45 21.72 -3.43 8.75
N GLY A 46 21.17 -4.65 8.72
CA GLY A 46 20.51 -5.26 9.88
C GLY A 46 19.13 -4.69 10.20
N GLY A 47 18.74 -3.56 9.56
CA GLY A 47 17.42 -2.95 9.73
C GLY A 47 16.30 -3.72 9.03
N HIS A 48 15.05 -3.46 9.39
CA HIS A 48 13.89 -4.06 8.74
C HIS A 48 12.64 -3.20 8.89
N PHE A 49 11.57 -3.62 8.21
CA PHE A 49 10.26 -2.96 8.25
C PHE A 49 9.24 -3.68 9.15
N PHE A 50 9.60 -4.75 9.87
CA PHE A 50 8.66 -5.42 10.81
C PHE A 50 8.17 -4.57 11.99
N GLY A 51 8.71 -3.37 12.20
CA GLY A 51 8.16 -2.38 13.15
C GLY A 51 7.18 -1.39 12.51
N CYS A 52 6.91 -1.51 11.20
CA CYS A 52 5.96 -0.70 10.45
C CYS A 52 4.71 -1.55 10.18
N ASN A 53 3.56 -1.02 10.58
CA ASN A 53 2.29 -1.74 10.52
C ASN A 53 1.84 -1.96 9.08
N GLU A 54 2.06 -0.97 8.23
CA GLU A 54 1.78 -1.02 6.80
C GLU A 54 2.57 -2.15 6.15
N PHE A 55 3.86 -2.30 6.48
CA PHE A 55 4.67 -3.40 5.98
C PHE A 55 4.09 -4.77 6.35
N ILE A 56 3.63 -4.94 7.59
CA ILE A 56 3.03 -6.21 8.04
C ILE A 56 1.78 -6.52 7.22
N ALA A 57 0.91 -5.53 7.01
CA ALA A 57 -0.29 -5.68 6.21
C ALA A 57 -0.01 -5.98 4.73
N LEU A 58 0.87 -5.21 4.10
CA LEU A 58 1.26 -5.43 2.71
C LEU A 58 1.98 -6.77 2.53
N LYS A 59 2.79 -7.21 3.50
CA LYS A 59 3.43 -8.53 3.46
C LYS A 59 2.42 -9.66 3.51
N ALA A 60 1.37 -9.56 4.33
CA ALA A 60 0.32 -10.57 4.41
C ALA A 60 -0.42 -10.72 3.08
N LEU A 61 -0.84 -9.59 2.48
CA LEU A 61 -1.50 -9.58 1.17
C LEU A 61 -0.57 -10.09 0.06
N ARG A 62 0.69 -9.66 0.06
CA ARG A 62 1.70 -10.17 -0.89
C ARG A 62 1.83 -11.68 -0.79
N ASN A 63 1.92 -12.23 0.42
CA ASN A 63 2.04 -13.68 0.62
C ASN A 63 0.85 -14.40 -0.01
N LEU A 64 -0.38 -13.93 0.21
CA LEU A 64 -1.57 -14.50 -0.41
C LEU A 64 -1.48 -14.48 -1.94
N PHE A 65 -1.29 -13.31 -2.53
CA PHE A 65 -1.23 -13.14 -3.97
C PHE A 65 -0.04 -13.83 -4.62
N HIS A 66 1.05 -14.08 -3.90
CA HIS A 66 2.19 -14.81 -4.44
C HIS A 66 1.92 -16.30 -4.55
N HIS A 67 1.16 -16.88 -3.62
CA HIS A 67 0.77 -18.29 -3.68
C HIS A 67 -0.43 -18.50 -4.63
N GLU A 68 -1.32 -17.52 -4.71
CA GLU A 68 -2.55 -17.57 -5.49
C GLU A 68 -2.68 -16.31 -6.36
N VAL A 69 -1.84 -16.25 -7.41
CA VAL A 69 -1.71 -15.07 -8.29
C VAL A 69 -3.04 -14.65 -8.91
N GLU A 70 -3.95 -15.61 -9.14
CA GLU A 70 -5.28 -15.36 -9.70
C GLU A 70 -6.14 -14.47 -8.80
N LEU A 71 -5.94 -14.49 -7.47
CA LEU A 71 -6.70 -13.66 -6.52
C LEU A 71 -6.45 -12.16 -6.69
N VAL A 72 -5.33 -11.77 -7.33
CA VAL A 72 -5.09 -10.36 -7.69
C VAL A 72 -6.17 -9.85 -8.65
N ASN A 73 -6.80 -10.75 -9.42
CA ASN A 73 -7.88 -10.38 -10.33
C ASN A 73 -9.16 -9.93 -9.61
N GLU A 74 -9.31 -10.25 -8.34
CA GLU A 74 -10.44 -9.79 -7.51
C GLU A 74 -10.21 -8.39 -6.94
N VAL A 75 -8.97 -7.87 -7.01
CA VAL A 75 -8.66 -6.51 -6.58
C VAL A 75 -9.24 -5.51 -7.58
N ARG A 76 -9.90 -4.48 -7.05
CA ARG A 76 -10.50 -3.40 -7.83
C ARG A 76 -9.69 -2.13 -7.64
N ILE A 77 -9.25 -1.55 -8.75
CA ILE A 77 -8.59 -0.26 -8.76
C ILE A 77 -9.50 0.70 -9.52
N ILE A 78 -9.99 1.73 -8.82
CA ILE A 78 -11.03 2.62 -9.33
C ILE A 78 -10.53 4.06 -9.24
N PRO A 79 -10.30 4.75 -10.37
CA PRO A 79 -10.04 6.18 -10.36
C PRO A 79 -11.18 6.94 -9.66
N VAL A 80 -10.86 7.86 -8.76
CA VAL A 80 -11.86 8.57 -7.96
C VAL A 80 -12.78 9.43 -8.82
N GLU A 81 -12.29 9.94 -9.95
CA GLU A 81 -13.09 10.66 -10.95
C GLU A 81 -14.27 9.84 -11.52
N LYS A 82 -14.24 8.50 -11.41
CA LYS A 82 -15.32 7.61 -11.86
C LYS A 82 -16.37 7.34 -10.77
N LEU A 83 -16.15 7.84 -9.55
CA LEU A 83 -17.03 7.60 -8.42
C LEU A 83 -17.96 8.79 -8.19
N PRO A 84 -19.24 8.55 -7.85
CA PRO A 84 -20.20 9.62 -7.59
C PRO A 84 -19.82 10.36 -6.31
N LEU A 85 -19.99 11.69 -6.30
CA LEU A 85 -19.90 12.65 -5.18
C LEU A 85 -19.29 12.08 -3.88
N LEU A 86 -18.02 11.69 -3.94
CA LEU A 86 -17.24 11.28 -2.78
C LEU A 86 -16.00 12.16 -2.65
N SER A 87 -15.53 12.29 -1.42
CA SER A 87 -14.30 12.96 -1.05
C SER A 87 -13.35 11.93 -0.47
N THR A 88 -12.12 11.93 -0.96
CA THR A 88 -10.99 11.16 -0.44
C THR A 88 -9.70 11.90 -0.79
N ASP A 89 -8.63 11.64 -0.05
CA ASP A 89 -7.31 12.29 -0.20
C ASP A 89 -6.38 11.52 -1.15
N SER A 90 -6.95 10.67 -2.02
CA SER A 90 -6.22 9.83 -2.97
C SER A 90 -6.84 9.89 -4.37
N PRO A 91 -6.04 9.85 -5.46
CA PRO A 91 -6.57 9.92 -6.82
C PRO A 91 -7.31 8.65 -7.29
N PHE A 92 -7.11 7.52 -6.61
CA PHE A 92 -7.79 6.26 -6.90
C PHE A 92 -8.03 5.47 -5.61
N LEU A 93 -8.96 4.51 -5.67
CA LEU A 93 -9.17 3.51 -4.64
C LEU A 93 -8.53 2.20 -5.05
N CYS A 94 -7.96 1.47 -4.08
CA CYS A 94 -7.45 0.11 -4.27
C CYS A 94 -8.19 -0.80 -3.27
N LEU A 95 -9.22 -1.48 -3.75
CA LEU A 95 -10.19 -2.21 -2.95
C LEU A 95 -9.97 -3.71 -3.10
N VAL A 96 -9.81 -4.39 -1.97
CA VAL A 96 -9.66 -5.84 -1.88
C VAL A 96 -10.90 -6.41 -1.19
N PRO A 97 -11.52 -7.49 -1.69
CA PRO A 97 -12.56 -8.19 -0.96
C PRO A 97 -12.11 -8.56 0.45
N ARG A 98 -13.00 -8.34 1.43
CA ARG A 98 -12.78 -8.61 2.84
C ARG A 98 -12.26 -10.02 3.05
N ASP A 99 -12.88 -11.00 2.40
CA ASP A 99 -12.57 -12.40 2.59
C ASP A 99 -11.16 -12.75 2.11
N LEU A 100 -10.63 -12.11 1.07
CA LEU A 100 -9.23 -12.27 0.68
C LEU A 100 -8.29 -11.72 1.76
N VAL A 101 -8.61 -10.56 2.34
CA VAL A 101 -7.81 -10.03 3.45
C VAL A 101 -7.84 -11.01 4.63
N LEU A 102 -8.99 -11.61 4.94
CA LEU A 102 -9.10 -12.62 5.99
C LEU A 102 -8.35 -13.92 5.63
N GLN A 103 -8.35 -14.34 4.37
CA GLN A 103 -7.57 -15.49 3.89
C GLN A 103 -6.07 -15.28 4.08
N SER A 104 -5.58 -14.04 3.94
CA SER A 104 -4.17 -13.71 4.22
C SER A 104 -3.75 -14.05 5.65
N PHE A 105 -4.68 -14.07 6.61
CA PHE A 105 -4.41 -14.42 8.01
C PHE A 105 -4.05 -15.90 8.19
N ALA A 106 -4.61 -16.78 7.36
CA ALA A 106 -4.30 -18.20 7.39
C ALA A 106 -2.83 -18.49 7.06
N GLN A 107 -2.22 -17.62 6.24
CA GLN A 107 -0.80 -17.71 5.86
C GLN A 107 0.17 -17.12 6.90
N LEU A 108 -0.35 -16.53 7.98
CA LEU A 108 0.46 -16.00 9.07
C LEU A 108 0.97 -17.13 9.97
N GLU A 109 2.18 -16.95 10.49
CA GLU A 109 2.80 -17.85 11.45
C GLU A 109 1.96 -17.94 12.74
N ARG A 110 1.64 -19.17 13.18
CA ARG A 110 0.74 -19.43 14.33
C ARG A 110 1.10 -18.64 15.59
N LYS A 111 2.39 -18.44 15.87
CA LYS A 111 2.87 -17.70 17.06
C LYS A 111 2.59 -16.20 17.00
N ARG A 112 2.59 -15.61 15.80
CA ARG A 112 2.42 -14.17 15.58
C ARG A 112 1.02 -13.79 15.08
N ARG A 113 0.22 -14.78 14.65
CA ARG A 113 -1.08 -14.59 14.03
C ARG A 113 -1.99 -13.62 14.77
N VAL A 114 -2.27 -13.83 16.05
CA VAL A 114 -3.19 -12.96 16.82
C VAL A 114 -2.71 -11.50 16.83
N HIS A 115 -1.40 -11.29 16.96
CA HIS A 115 -0.81 -9.95 16.98
C HIS A 115 -0.82 -9.30 15.59
N GLU A 116 -0.35 -10.00 14.57
CA GLU A 116 -0.32 -9.50 13.19
C GLU A 116 -1.75 -9.27 12.64
N GLU A 117 -2.72 -10.11 12.97
CA GLU A 117 -4.13 -9.89 12.63
C GLU A 117 -4.66 -8.58 13.22
N GLY A 118 -4.35 -8.31 14.50
CA GLY A 118 -4.73 -7.05 15.15
C GLY A 118 -4.16 -5.83 14.42
N ILE A 119 -2.89 -5.90 14.03
CA ILE A 119 -2.21 -4.85 13.25
C ILE A 119 -2.88 -4.66 11.89
N ILE A 120 -3.12 -5.74 11.15
CA ILE A 120 -3.70 -5.64 9.80
C ILE A 120 -5.11 -5.02 9.87
N ARG A 121 -5.90 -5.42 10.88
CA ARG A 121 -7.23 -4.86 11.11
C ARG A 121 -7.20 -3.37 11.42
N SER A 122 -6.25 -2.90 12.24
CA SER A 122 -6.16 -1.48 12.59
C SER A 122 -5.51 -0.61 11.51
N THR A 123 -4.74 -1.21 10.59
CA THR A 123 -3.98 -0.48 9.56
C THR A 123 -4.76 -0.28 8.28
N LEU A 124 -5.56 -1.28 7.88
CA LEU A 124 -6.36 -1.20 6.65
C LEU A 124 -7.70 -0.50 6.89
N LYS A 125 -8.29 0.06 5.84
CA LYS A 125 -9.58 0.77 5.91
C LYS A 125 -10.71 -0.15 5.47
N TRP A 126 -11.53 -0.59 6.42
CA TRP A 126 -12.59 -1.57 6.19
C TRP A 126 -13.92 -0.88 5.90
N TYR A 127 -14.57 -1.28 4.81
CA TYR A 127 -15.90 -0.83 4.42
C TYR A 127 -16.75 -2.06 4.10
N GLY A 128 -17.58 -2.52 5.03
CA GLY A 128 -18.45 -3.70 4.82
C GLY A 128 -17.68 -4.93 4.32
N ASN A 129 -17.88 -5.27 3.04
CA ASN A 129 -17.29 -6.43 2.36
C ASN A 129 -16.00 -6.12 1.58
N VAL A 130 -15.50 -4.88 1.59
CA VAL A 130 -14.23 -4.52 0.95
C VAL A 130 -13.31 -3.81 1.91
N VAL A 131 -12.04 -3.77 1.55
CA VAL A 131 -10.97 -3.15 2.30
C VAL A 131 -10.17 -2.26 1.36
N ASN A 132 -10.11 -0.96 1.65
CA ASN A 132 -9.25 -0.04 0.94
C ASN A 132 -7.81 -0.18 1.47
N ILE A 133 -6.94 -0.70 0.62
CA ILE A 133 -5.51 -0.91 0.93
C ILE A 133 -4.65 0.24 0.43
N ASN A 134 -5.20 1.17 -0.35
CA ASN A 134 -4.43 2.25 -0.95
C ASN A 134 -3.66 3.09 0.08
N PRO A 135 -4.26 3.50 1.21
CA PRO A 135 -3.57 4.31 2.21
C PRO A 135 -2.34 3.61 2.79
N CYS A 136 -2.45 2.30 3.00
CA CYS A 136 -1.37 1.45 3.46
C CYS A 136 -0.20 1.42 2.46
N LEU A 137 -0.48 1.39 1.16
CA LEU A 137 0.56 1.44 0.10
C LEU A 137 1.31 2.78 0.10
N PHE A 138 0.58 3.89 0.12
CA PHE A 138 1.14 5.25 0.11
C PHE A 138 1.95 5.53 1.37
N ASN A 139 1.35 5.29 2.55
CA ASN A 139 2.00 5.53 3.83
C ASN A 139 3.25 4.66 4.01
N PHE A 140 3.24 3.44 3.47
CA PHE A 140 4.45 2.61 3.47
C PHE A 140 5.59 3.20 2.63
N ALA A 141 5.30 3.86 1.50
CA ALA A 141 6.33 4.51 0.68
C ALA A 141 7.03 5.64 1.43
N VAL A 142 6.29 6.41 2.25
CA VAL A 142 6.84 7.42 3.17
C VAL A 142 7.81 6.75 4.16
N HIS A 143 7.38 5.68 4.82
CA HIS A 143 8.24 4.94 5.76
C HIS A 143 9.48 4.33 5.09
N VAL A 144 9.37 3.90 3.82
CA VAL A 144 10.54 3.46 3.04
C VAL A 144 11.50 4.61 2.84
N PHE A 145 11.02 5.77 2.40
CA PHE A 145 11.84 6.96 2.20
C PHE A 145 12.59 7.38 3.46
N GLU A 146 11.87 7.57 4.56
CA GLU A 146 12.42 7.96 5.87
C GLU A 146 13.47 6.95 6.36
N LYS A 147 13.18 5.66 6.25
CA LYS A 147 14.08 4.60 6.71
C LYS A 147 15.33 4.50 5.86
N LEU A 148 15.23 4.63 4.53
CA LEU A 148 16.40 4.61 3.65
C LEU A 148 17.28 5.84 3.87
N LYS A 149 16.71 7.03 4.07
CA LYS A 149 17.44 8.24 4.48
C LYS A 149 18.14 8.03 5.83
N THR A 150 17.44 7.52 6.84
CA THR A 150 18.02 7.26 8.18
C THR A 150 19.18 6.27 8.14
N LEU A 151 19.11 5.27 7.27
CA LEU A 151 20.15 4.27 7.08
C LEU A 151 21.30 4.74 6.16
N GLY A 152 21.24 5.97 5.64
CA GLY A 152 22.23 6.54 4.73
C GLY A 152 22.29 5.84 3.37
N VAL A 153 21.24 5.14 2.96
CA VAL A 153 21.17 4.46 1.67
C VAL A 153 20.96 5.51 0.59
N GLN A 154 21.94 5.65 -0.30
CA GLN A 154 21.85 6.53 -1.45
C GLN A 154 20.93 5.88 -2.50
N VAL A 155 19.73 6.43 -2.70
CA VAL A 155 18.78 6.02 -3.73
C VAL A 155 18.76 7.10 -4.79
N GLY A 156 18.85 6.72 -6.07
CA GLY A 156 18.76 7.64 -7.19
C GLY A 156 17.54 7.37 -8.08
N GLY A 157 17.54 8.00 -9.26
CA GLY A 157 16.48 7.88 -10.26
C GLY A 157 15.43 8.98 -10.15
N ASP A 158 14.82 9.28 -11.30
CA ASP A 158 13.86 10.39 -11.43
C ASP A 158 12.64 10.16 -10.54
N GLU A 159 12.15 8.92 -10.43
CA GLU A 159 10.98 8.60 -9.61
C GLU A 159 11.23 8.77 -8.10
N TYR A 160 12.47 8.56 -7.64
CA TYR A 160 12.84 8.86 -6.25
C TYR A 160 12.98 10.36 -6.04
N ALA A 161 13.58 11.08 -6.99
CA ALA A 161 13.73 12.53 -6.91
C ALA A 161 12.37 13.24 -6.90
N GLU A 162 11.40 12.76 -7.67
CA GLU A 162 10.02 13.27 -7.66
C GLU A 162 9.33 13.03 -6.31
N PHE A 163 9.47 11.82 -5.73
CA PHE A 163 8.96 11.54 -4.39
C PHE A 163 9.61 12.47 -3.35
N GLN A 164 10.92 12.66 -3.43
CA GLN A 164 11.66 13.53 -2.54
C GLN A 164 11.18 14.98 -2.64
N ALA A 165 10.94 15.49 -3.85
CA ALA A 165 10.43 16.84 -4.05
C ALA A 165 9.02 17.02 -3.48
N SER A 166 8.14 16.02 -3.62
CA SER A 166 6.81 16.03 -2.99
C SER A 166 6.92 16.07 -1.47
N TYR A 167 7.77 15.22 -0.91
CA TYR A 167 8.01 15.15 0.54
C TYR A 167 8.53 16.50 1.08
N GLU A 168 9.50 17.12 0.40
CA GLU A 168 10.07 18.41 0.79
C GLU A 168 9.04 19.54 0.69
N PHE A 169 8.20 19.54 -0.34
CA PHE A 169 7.09 20.49 -0.45
C PHE A 169 6.08 20.35 0.70
N GLU A 170 5.75 19.12 1.10
CA GLU A 170 4.86 18.85 2.23
C GLU A 170 5.45 19.36 3.56
N ASP A 171 6.76 19.17 3.77
CA ASP A 171 7.51 19.73 4.91
C ASP A 171 7.42 21.26 4.93
N GLU A 172 7.69 21.92 3.80
CA GLU A 172 7.70 23.38 3.67
C GLU A 172 6.33 24.02 3.89
N THR A 173 5.26 23.31 3.51
CA THR A 173 3.87 23.80 3.58
C THR A 173 3.12 23.33 4.83
N GLY A 174 3.74 22.47 5.66
CA GLY A 174 3.13 21.91 6.87
C GLY A 174 2.01 20.91 6.58
N HIS A 175 2.03 20.27 5.40
CA HIS A 175 1.13 19.20 5.04
C HIS A 175 1.60 17.85 5.60
N SER A 176 0.66 16.93 5.85
CA SER A 176 0.98 15.57 6.27
C SER A 176 1.52 14.77 5.08
N HIS A 177 2.63 14.04 5.27
CA HIS A 177 3.12 13.05 4.29
C HIS A 177 2.21 11.82 4.18
N PHE A 178 1.38 11.58 5.19
CA PHE A 178 0.51 10.42 5.27
C PHE A 178 -0.90 10.77 4.84
N ILE A 179 -1.52 9.83 4.12
CA ILE A 179 -2.92 9.91 3.73
C ILE A 179 -3.80 9.12 4.71
N ALA A 180 -4.98 9.64 4.98
CA ALA A 180 -6.00 8.99 5.79
C ALA A 180 -6.77 7.95 4.96
N GLY A 181 -7.07 8.26 3.70
CA GLY A 181 -7.73 7.33 2.79
C GLY A 181 -9.20 7.07 3.07
N ASP A 182 -9.83 7.96 3.82
CA ASP A 182 -11.23 7.84 4.16
C ASP A 182 -12.08 8.09 2.91
N ILE A 183 -13.08 7.23 2.70
CA ILE A 183 -14.11 7.42 1.68
C ILE A 183 -15.29 8.13 2.35
N ILE A 184 -15.48 9.40 2.02
CA ILE A 184 -16.53 10.24 2.59
C ILE A 184 -17.54 10.56 1.50
N CYS A 185 -18.82 10.35 1.74
CA CYS A 185 -19.88 10.74 0.81
C CYS A 185 -21.11 11.25 1.57
N HIS A 186 -22.02 11.93 0.86
CA HIS A 186 -23.31 12.29 1.44
C HIS A 186 -24.13 11.02 1.73
N ALA A 187 -24.90 11.02 2.81
CA ALA A 187 -25.74 9.88 3.19
C ALA A 187 -26.67 9.40 2.06
N GLY A 188 -27.21 10.33 1.25
CA GLY A 188 -28.05 10.01 0.10
C GLY A 188 -27.31 9.38 -1.11
N SER A 189 -25.98 9.39 -1.10
CA SER A 189 -25.13 8.84 -2.16
C SER A 189 -24.47 7.51 -1.78
N VAL A 190 -24.69 7.03 -0.54
CA VAL A 190 -24.07 5.80 -0.02
C VAL A 190 -24.36 4.62 -0.94
N GLU A 191 -25.61 4.40 -1.34
CA GLU A 191 -25.96 3.28 -2.24
C GLU A 191 -25.29 3.36 -3.60
N GLN A 192 -25.03 4.57 -4.12
CA GLN A 192 -24.35 4.76 -5.41
C GLN A 192 -22.84 4.50 -5.28
N VAL A 193 -22.23 4.96 -4.18
CA VAL A 193 -20.83 4.64 -3.85
C VAL A 193 -20.70 3.14 -3.61
N LEU A 194 -21.65 2.52 -2.91
CA LEU A 194 -21.71 1.08 -2.70
C LEU A 194 -21.83 0.34 -4.03
N ALA A 195 -22.76 0.73 -4.91
CA ALA A 195 -22.92 0.11 -6.22
C ALA A 195 -21.60 0.16 -7.02
N VAL A 196 -20.95 1.32 -7.13
CA VAL A 196 -19.74 1.41 -7.95
C VAL A 196 -18.53 0.77 -7.28
N ALA A 197 -18.26 1.04 -5.99
CA ALA A 197 -17.07 0.52 -5.33
C ALA A 197 -17.21 -0.94 -4.85
N PHE A 198 -18.44 -1.48 -4.81
CA PHE A 198 -18.76 -2.77 -4.20
C PHE A 198 -19.60 -3.69 -5.10
N GLU A 199 -19.95 -3.29 -6.34
CA GLU A 199 -20.54 -4.21 -7.34
C GLU A 199 -19.68 -5.48 -7.47
N ASN A 200 -20.34 -6.63 -7.32
CA ASN A 200 -19.81 -8.00 -7.46
C ASN A 200 -18.86 -8.50 -6.36
N VAL A 201 -18.85 -7.89 -5.17
CA VAL A 201 -18.29 -8.52 -3.97
C VAL A 201 -19.42 -9.26 -3.24
N ILE A 202 -19.94 -10.30 -3.90
CA ILE A 202 -20.95 -11.24 -3.38
C ILE A 202 -20.36 -12.65 -3.46
#